data_AF-A0A9D6WU61-F1
#
_entry.id   AF-A0A9D6WU61-F1
#
_cell.length_a   1.000
_cell.length_b   1.000
_cell.length_c   1.000
_cell.angle_alpha   90.00
_cell.angle_beta   90.00
_cell.angle_gamma   90.00
#
_symmetry.space_group_name_H-M   'P 1'
#
loop_
_entity.id
_entity.type
_entity.pdbx_description
1 polymer ?
#
loop_
_entity_poly.entity_id
_entity_poly.type
_entity_poly.pdbx_seq_one_letter_code
_entity_poly.pdbx_strand_id
1 'polypeptide(L)' 'MRFATDDWDARRVAQRLGIPITGTLGILAILVKDETLTVTEADALLARMIAAGFHAPVQSIKNVLTG' A
#
# COMPACT_ATOMS: atom_id res chain seq x y z
N MET A 1 22.71 20.72 5.76
CA MET A 1 21.34 20.62 6.31
C MET A 1 20.63 19.50 5.57
N ARG A 2 20.33 18.36 6.22
CA ARG A 2 19.58 17.26 5.59
C ARG A 2 18.12 17.41 6.01
N PHE A 3 17.25 17.66 5.03
CA PHE A 3 15.81 17.79 5.22
C PHE A 3 15.23 16.38 5.31
N ALA A 4 14.92 15.92 6.52
CA ALA A 4 14.21 14.67 6.74
C ALA A 4 12.75 15.04 6.96
N THR A 5 11.94 14.86 5.92
CA THR A 5 10.48 14.99 5.97
C THR A 5 9.91 13.63 6.34
N ASP A 6 8.95 13.59 7.26
CA ASP A 6 8.18 12.37 7.49
C ASP A 6 7.42 12.01 6.21
N ASP A 7 7.17 10.72 5.98
CA ASP A 7 6.42 10.19 4.85
C ASP A 7 5.06 10.89 4.74
N TRP A 8 4.50 11.33 5.87
CA TRP A 8 3.21 12.02 5.94
C TRP A 8 3.20 13.39 5.26
N ASP A 9 4.23 14.21 5.46
CA ASP A 9 4.32 15.53 4.82
C ASP A 9 4.57 15.41 3.31
N ALA A 10 5.41 14.43 2.91
CA ALA A 10 5.59 14.08 1.51
C ALA A 10 4.27 13.61 0.87
N ARG A 11 3.51 12.77 1.59
CA ARG A 11 2.19 12.27 1.17
C ARG A 11 1.20 13.41 0.97
N ARG A 12 1.22 14.40 1.87
CA ARG A 12 0.35 15.58 1.85
C ARG A 12 0.68 16.53 0.70
N VAL A 13 1.97 16.71 0.39
CA VAL A 13 2.41 17.50 -0.77
C VAL A 13 2.02 16.80 -2.07
N ALA A 14 2.24 15.49 -2.19
CA ALA A 14 1.84 14.72 -3.37
C ALA A 14 0.33 14.80 -3.63
N GLN A 15 -0.50 14.67 -2.59
CA GLN A 15 -1.94 14.88 -2.70
C GLN A 15 -2.31 16.29 -3.19
N ARG A 16 -1.68 17.34 -2.64
CA ARG A 16 -1.91 18.73 -3.08
C ARG A 16 -1.53 18.97 -4.53
N LEU A 17 -0.51 18.25 -5.02
CA LEU A 17 -0.03 18.34 -6.40
C LEU A 17 -0.75 17.38 -7.36
N GLY A 18 -1.72 16.59 -6.88
CA GLY A 18 -2.42 15.60 -7.70
C GLY A 18 -1.54 14.43 -8.15
N ILE A 19 -0.40 14.20 -7.48
CA ILE A 19 0.52 13.11 -7.80
C ILE A 19 -0.01 11.82 -7.13
N PRO A 20 -0.35 10.79 -7.91
CA PRO A 20 -0.79 9.52 -7.36
C PRO A 20 0.36 8.87 -6.58
N ILE A 21 0.04 8.45 -5.37
CA ILE A 21 0.99 7.89 -4.42
C ILE A 21 0.52 6.50 -4.01
N THR A 22 1.35 5.49 -4.25
CA THR A 22 1.07 4.12 -3.84
C THR A 22 1.80 3.81 -2.53
N GLY A 23 1.11 3.15 -1.61
CA GLY A 23 1.75 2.53 -0.44
C GLY A 23 1.95 1.04 -0.68
N THR A 24 2.49 0.32 0.30
CA THR A 24 2.71 -1.14 0.18
C THR A 24 1.43 -1.92 -0.19
N LEU A 25 0.28 -1.51 0.34
CA LEU A 25 -1.01 -2.07 -0.03
C LEU A 25 -1.41 -1.80 -1.50
N GLY A 26 -1.07 -0.61 -2.01
CA GLY A 26 -1.30 -0.26 -3.40
C GLY A 26 -0.39 -1.06 -4.35
N ILE A 27 0.84 -1.36 -3.93
CA ILE A 27 1.73 -2.27 -4.67
C ILE A 27 1.12 -3.68 -4.75
N LEU A 28 0.62 -4.22 -3.64
CA LEU A 28 -0.06 -5.53 -3.66
C LEU A 28 -1.30 -5.52 -4.57
N ALA A 29 -2.08 -4.44 -4.54
CA ALA A 29 -3.22 -4.28 -5.45
C ALA A 29 -2.80 -4.21 -6.92
N ILE A 30 -1.69 -3.54 -7.25
CA ILE A 30 -1.13 -3.51 -8.62
C ILE A 30 -0.71 -4.91 -9.05
N LEU A 31 0.02 -5.65 -8.21
CA LEU A 31 0.43 -7.03 -8.54
C LEU A 31 -0.75 -7.97 -8.77
N VAL A 32 -1.88 -7.74 -8.08
CA VAL A 32 -3.12 -8.48 -8.35
C VAL A 32 -3.78 -8.05 -9.66
N LYS A 33 -3.81 -6.75 -9.97
CA LYS A 33 -4.35 -6.23 -11.24
C LYS A 33 -3.55 -6.70 -12.45
N ASP A 34 -2.23 -6.82 -12.30
CA ASP A 34 -1.31 -7.28 -13.34
C ASP A 34 -1.19 -8.82 -13.37
N GLU A 35 -2.09 -9.54 -12.69
CA GLU A 35 -2.15 -11.01 -12.61
C GLU A 35 -0.87 -11.70 -12.10
N THR A 36 0.06 -10.94 -11.52
CA THR A 36 1.30 -11.46 -10.92
C THR A 36 1.02 -12.18 -9.59
N LEU A 37 -0.02 -11.75 -8.88
CA LEU A 37 -0.54 -12.43 -7.70
C LEU A 37 -2.04 -12.67 -7.84
N THR A 38 -2.53 -13.81 -7.37
CA THR A 38 -3.94 -13.95 -7.07
C THR A 38 -4.30 -13.14 -5.83
N VAL A 39 -5.58 -12.80 -5.67
CA VAL A 39 -6.08 -12.14 -4.45
C VAL A 39 -5.73 -12.95 -3.20
N THR A 40 -5.84 -14.28 -3.26
CA THR A 40 -5.52 -15.17 -2.14
C THR A 40 -4.04 -15.11 -1.76
N GLU A 41 -3.14 -15.09 -2.74
CA GLU A 41 -1.69 -14.96 -2.49
C GLU A 41 -1.34 -13.60 -1.92
N ALA A 42 -1.97 -12.53 -2.43
CA ALA A 42 -1.78 -11.18 -1.91
C ALA A 42 -2.28 -11.03 -0.47
N ASP A 43 -3.43 -11.63 -0.12
CA ASP A 43 -3.97 -11.67 1.23
C ASP A 43 -3.10 -12.50 2.18
N ALA A 44 -2.56 -13.63 1.71
CA ALA A 44 -1.59 -14.42 2.49
C ALA A 44 -0.30 -13.65 2.73
N LEU A 45 0.18 -12.88 1.75
CA LEU A 45 1.36 -12.02 1.90
C LEU A 45 1.09 -10.91 2.92
N LEU A 46 -0.06 -10.25 2.82
CA LEU A 46 -0.51 -9.22 3.76
C LEU A 46 -0.59 -9.77 5.19
N ALA A 47 -1.17 -10.96 5.38
CA ALA A 47 -1.24 -11.60 6.69
C ALA A 47 0.16 -11.88 7.29
N ARG A 48 1.12 -12.34 6.46
CA ARG A 48 2.52 -12.52 6.91
C ARG A 48 3.18 -11.19 7.28
N MET A 49 2.93 -10.13 6.50
CA MET A 49 3.44 -8.80 6.83
C MET A 49 2.88 -8.30 8.16
N ILE A 50 1.58 -8.44 8.39
CA ILE A 50 0.92 -8.05 9.65
C ILE A 50 1.51 -8.83 10.83
N ALA A 51 1.67 -10.15 10.68
CA ALA A 51 2.30 -11.00 11.69
C ALA A 51 3.75 -10.58 12.00
N ALA A 52 4.46 -10.02 11.01
CA ALA A 52 5.80 -9.45 11.16
C ALA A 52 5.81 -8.00 11.69
N GLY A 53 4.66 -7.42 12.03
CA GLY A 53 4.55 -6.09 12.63
C GLY A 53 4.15 -4.96 11.66
N PHE A 54 3.78 -5.27 10.41
CA PHE A 54 3.24 -4.27 9.49
C PHE A 54 1.84 -3.84 9.92
N HIS A 55 1.63 -2.53 10.12
CA HIS A 55 0.31 -2.01 10.44
C HIS A 55 -0.49 -1.74 9.16
N ALA A 56 -1.46 -2.60 8.86
CA ALA A 56 -2.35 -2.45 7.73
C ALA A 56 -3.74 -1.92 8.17
N PRO A 57 -4.31 -0.88 7.52
CA PRO A 57 -5.68 -0.43 7.77
C PRO A 57 -6.77 -1.36 7.21
N VAL A 58 -6.38 -2.43 6.49
CA VAL A 58 -7.30 -3.40 5.86
C VAL A 58 -6.82 -4.83 6.11
N GLN A 59 -7.76 -5.78 6.10
CA GLN A 59 -7.47 -7.20 6.30
C GLN A 59 -7.44 -7.99 4.98
N SER A 60 -7.87 -7.39 3.87
CA SER A 60 -7.82 -7.99 2.53
C SER A 60 -7.52 -6.94 1.48
N ILE A 61 -6.74 -7.32 0.47
CA ILE A 61 -6.41 -6.53 -0.72
C ILE A 61 -7.65 -6.25 -1.57
N LYS A 62 -8.72 -7.06 -1.46
CA LYS A 62 -10.02 -6.75 -2.10
C LYS A 62 -10.52 -5.36 -1.74
N ASN A 63 -10.37 -4.94 -0.48
CA ASN A 63 -10.84 -3.64 -0.01
C ASN A 63 -10.06 -2.48 -0.64
N VAL A 64 -8.84 -2.73 -1.10
CA VAL A 64 -7.99 -1.76 -1.81
C VAL A 64 -8.33 -1.72 -3.31
N LEU A 65 -8.78 -2.85 -3.87
CA LEU A 65 -9.18 -2.94 -5.29
C LEU A 65 -10.52 -2.27 -5.58
N THR A 66 -11.42 -2.23 -4.59
CA THR A 66 -12.75 -1.59 -4.69
C THR A 66 -12.77 -0.10 -4.36
N GLY A 67 -11.61 0.48 -4.01
CA GLY A 67 -11.46 1.88 -3.64
C GLY A 67 -10.95 2.77 -4.78
#